data_AF-A0A1L9U7Y6-F1
#
_entry.id   AF-A0A1L9U7Y6-F1
#
_cell.length_a   1.000
_cell.length_b   1.000
_cell.length_c   1.000
_cell.angle_alpha   90.00
_cell.angle_beta   90.00
_cell.angle_gamma   90.00
#
_symmetry.space_group_name_H-M   'P 1'
#
loop_
_entity.id
_entity.type
_entity.pdbx_description
1 polymer ?
#
loop_
_entity_poly.entity_id
_entity_poly.type
_entity_poly.pdbx_seq_one_letter_code
_entity_poly.pdbx_strand_id
1 'polypeptide(L)'
;MSAPQITFYFDINSPFSYIAFHILKSSPVFSKCEIQYVPVSIRDIFQLCQNPPPAINNKLPWIDRERLYWARRFGIPMSQPIPNGFPASTVHLQTALALVARNSPEKLVPITEKLYHTFWAKGDTSIIHPEMFSSAFESELDGDVAKKILRESSDPEAKVILDENTRRAFASGAFGLPWFDCTNAEGDTEGHWGVDHLGCVANFLRLDTNVDPSFKVLL
;
A
#
# COMPACT_ATOMS: atom_id res chain seq x y z
N MET A 1 -10.74 -7.80 25.65
CA MET A 1 -9.93 -8.18 24.48
C MET A 1 -9.80 -6.95 23.62
N SER A 2 -8.59 -6.57 23.22
CA SER A 2 -8.35 -5.46 22.29
C SER A 2 -8.84 -5.83 20.89
N ALA A 3 -9.15 -4.81 20.08
CA ALA A 3 -9.43 -5.02 18.66
C ALA A 3 -8.15 -5.56 17.97
N PRO A 4 -8.27 -6.52 17.02
CA PRO A 4 -7.13 -6.95 16.22
C PRO A 4 -6.53 -5.77 15.45
N GLN A 5 -5.21 -5.72 15.31
CA GLN A 5 -4.52 -4.58 14.70
C GLN A 5 -3.73 -5.02 13.46
N ILE A 6 -3.68 -4.14 12.46
CA ILE A 6 -2.92 -4.34 11.21
C ILE A 6 -2.13 -3.08 10.93
N THR A 7 -0.80 -3.18 10.86
CA THR A 7 0.03 -2.16 10.20
C THR A 7 0.26 -2.59 8.76
N PHE A 8 -0.33 -1.86 7.82
CA PHE A 8 -0.24 -2.11 6.39
C PHE A 8 0.80 -1.22 5.74
N TYR A 9 1.90 -1.82 5.28
CA TYR A 9 2.97 -1.13 4.57
C TYR A 9 2.74 -1.20 3.06
N PHE A 10 2.80 -0.05 2.39
CA PHE A 10 2.42 0.04 0.99
C PHE A 10 3.24 1.05 0.18
N ASP A 11 3.25 0.82 -1.13
CA ASP A 11 3.76 1.73 -2.15
C ASP A 11 2.76 1.88 -3.30
N ILE A 12 2.59 3.10 -3.80
CA ILE A 12 1.73 3.39 -4.95
C ILE A 12 2.17 2.59 -6.18
N ASN A 13 3.48 2.32 -6.32
CA ASN A 13 4.03 1.52 -7.41
C ASN A 13 3.70 0.02 -7.28
N SER A 14 3.13 -0.48 -6.18
CA SER A 14 2.82 -1.91 -6.05
C SER A 14 1.37 -2.21 -6.44
N PRO A 15 1.11 -3.01 -7.51
CA PRO A 15 -0.26 -3.38 -7.87
C PRO A 15 -0.91 -4.26 -6.80
N PHE A 16 -0.13 -5.09 -6.10
CA PHE A 16 -0.67 -5.93 -5.03
C PHE A 16 -0.96 -5.13 -3.76
N SER A 17 -0.22 -4.04 -3.51
CA SER A 17 -0.54 -3.11 -2.43
C SER A 17 -1.82 -2.34 -2.73
N TYR A 18 -2.05 -1.95 -3.98
CA TYR A 18 -3.33 -1.37 -4.41
C TYR A 18 -4.51 -2.30 -4.13
N ILE A 19 -4.39 -3.58 -4.50
CA ILE A 19 -5.44 -4.57 -4.27
C ILE A 19 -5.67 -4.78 -2.77
N ALA A 20 -4.60 -4.98 -1.99
CA ALA A 20 -4.71 -5.13 -0.54
C ALA A 20 -5.31 -3.90 0.14
N PHE A 21 -4.94 -2.69 -0.29
CA PHE A 21 -5.51 -1.44 0.21
C PHE A 21 -7.03 -1.42 0.05
N HIS A 22 -7.54 -1.78 -1.14
CA HIS A 22 -8.97 -1.87 -1.38
C HIS A 22 -9.63 -2.93 -0.48
N ILE A 23 -9.06 -4.12 -0.38
CA ILE A 23 -9.63 -5.20 0.44
C ILE A 23 -9.70 -4.79 1.92
N LEU A 24 -8.60 -4.25 2.48
CA LEU A 24 -8.56 -3.79 3.87
C LEU A 24 -9.57 -2.66 4.13
N LYS A 25 -9.79 -1.78 3.16
CA LYS A 25 -10.72 -0.65 3.28
C LYS A 25 -12.19 -1.07 3.17
N SER A 26 -12.53 -2.00 2.27
CA SER A 26 -13.93 -2.26 1.90
C SER A 26 -14.48 -3.63 2.32
N SER A 27 -13.62 -4.62 2.57
CA SER A 27 -14.08 -5.97 2.90
C SER A 27 -14.64 -6.02 4.33
N PRO A 28 -15.83 -6.61 4.54
CA PRO A 28 -16.39 -6.78 5.88
C PRO A 28 -15.53 -7.66 6.79
N VAL A 29 -14.65 -8.50 6.23
CA VAL A 29 -13.71 -9.36 6.96
C VAL A 29 -12.86 -8.54 7.94
N PHE A 30 -12.37 -7.37 7.50
CA PHE A 30 -11.46 -6.53 8.28
C PHE A 30 -12.17 -5.37 9.02
N SER A 31 -13.50 -5.34 9.00
CA SER A 31 -14.29 -4.24 9.58
C SER A 31 -14.09 -3.99 11.09
N LYS A 32 -13.61 -5.01 11.81
CA LYS A 32 -13.31 -4.94 13.25
C LYS A 32 -11.84 -4.67 13.56
N CYS A 33 -10.99 -4.57 12.54
CA CYS A 33 -9.56 -4.35 12.72
C CYS A 33 -9.25 -2.86 12.85
N GLU A 34 -8.32 -2.52 13.73
CA GLU A 34 -7.66 -1.22 13.73
C GLU A 34 -6.52 -1.26 12.70
N ILE A 35 -6.62 -0.45 11.65
CA ILE A 35 -5.68 -0.50 10.52
C ILE A 35 -4.86 0.79 10.44
N GLN A 36 -3.55 0.67 10.62
CA GLN A 36 -2.58 1.73 10.36
C GLN A 36 -2.03 1.59 8.94
N TYR A 37 -2.20 2.62 8.12
CA TYR A 37 -1.65 2.67 6.76
C TYR A 37 -0.30 3.39 6.79
N VAL A 38 0.77 2.74 6.31
CA VAL A 38 2.15 3.25 6.39
C VAL A 38 2.80 3.28 5.00
N PRO A 39 3.00 4.46 4.41
CA PRO A 39 3.75 4.62 3.15
C PRO A 39 5.23 4.25 3.35
N VAL A 40 5.78 3.45 2.43
CA VAL A 40 7.19 3.00 2.41
C VAL A 40 7.79 3.03 1.00
N SER A 41 9.11 2.99 0.87
CA SER A 41 9.78 2.88 -0.43
C SER A 41 10.05 1.40 -0.76
N ILE A 42 9.32 0.83 -1.73
CA ILE A 42 9.58 -0.56 -2.17
C ILE A 42 11.00 -0.73 -2.71
N ARG A 43 11.53 0.31 -3.36
CA ARG A 43 12.89 0.33 -3.89
C ARG A 43 13.92 0.22 -2.75
N ASP A 44 13.71 0.96 -1.67
CA ASP A 44 14.66 0.97 -0.56
C ASP A 44 14.54 -0.33 0.28
N ILE A 45 13.36 -0.96 0.36
CA ILE A 45 13.21 -2.33 0.90
C ILE A 45 14.11 -3.31 0.12
N PHE A 46 14.03 -3.32 -1.22
CA PHE A 46 14.85 -4.22 -2.03
C PHE A 46 16.35 -3.96 -1.86
N GLN A 47 16.76 -2.71 -1.68
CA GLN A 47 18.15 -2.35 -1.37
C GLN A 47 18.59 -2.87 0.00
N LEU A 48 17.78 -2.68 1.04
CA LEU A 48 18.06 -3.14 2.41
C LEU A 48 18.18 -4.66 2.48
N CYS A 49 17.35 -5.41 1.75
CA CYS A 49 17.41 -6.87 1.67
C CYS A 49 18.66 -7.40 0.95
N GLN A 50 19.51 -6.52 0.40
CA GLN A 50 20.65 -6.91 -0.43
C GLN A 50 20.25 -7.93 -1.50
N ASN A 51 19.06 -7.73 -2.07
CA ASN A 51 18.51 -8.57 -3.13
C ASN A 51 18.65 -7.80 -4.46
N PRO A 52 19.87 -7.70 -5.04
CA PRO A 52 19.98 -7.14 -6.38
C PRO A 52 19.16 -8.06 -7.28
N PRO A 53 18.09 -7.58 -7.92
CA PRO A 53 17.29 -8.47 -8.74
C PRO A 53 18.21 -8.98 -9.87
N PRO A 54 18.37 -10.30 -10.07
CA PRO A 54 18.53 -10.74 -11.44
C PRO A 54 17.33 -10.18 -12.21
N ALA A 55 17.55 -9.64 -13.41
CA ALA A 55 16.45 -9.26 -14.28
C ALA A 55 15.68 -10.53 -14.65
N ILE A 56 14.71 -10.93 -13.81
CA ILE A 56 13.88 -12.11 -14.05
C ILE A 56 12.92 -11.70 -15.17
N ASN A 57 13.28 -12.04 -16.41
CA ASN A 57 12.49 -11.71 -17.61
C ASN A 57 11.01 -12.12 -17.48
N ASN A 58 10.74 -13.21 -16.74
CA ASN A 58 9.39 -13.74 -16.55
C ASN A 58 8.58 -13.02 -15.47
N LYS A 59 9.18 -12.12 -14.68
CA LYS A 59 8.53 -11.50 -13.52
C LYS A 59 7.46 -10.48 -13.92
N LEU A 60 7.73 -9.62 -14.89
CA LEU A 60 6.75 -8.63 -15.35
C LEU A 60 5.51 -9.29 -15.99
N PRO A 61 5.64 -10.28 -16.91
CA PRO A 61 4.48 -11.03 -17.41
C PRO A 61 3.67 -11.73 -16.31
N TRP A 62 4.35 -12.26 -15.29
CA TRP A 62 3.67 -12.84 -14.14
C TRP A 62 2.87 -11.80 -13.35
N ILE A 63 3.50 -10.66 -12.98
CA ILE A 63 2.83 -9.56 -12.27
C ILE A 63 1.59 -9.09 -13.04
N ASP A 64 1.71 -8.93 -14.36
CA ASP A 64 0.62 -8.46 -15.20
C ASP A 64 -0.58 -9.41 -15.21
N ARG A 65 -0.34 -10.72 -15.24
CA ARG A 65 -1.41 -11.72 -15.12
C ARG A 65 -2.02 -11.72 -13.72
N GLU A 66 -1.20 -11.72 -12.68
CA GLU A 66 -1.66 -11.87 -11.29
C GLU A 66 -2.42 -10.64 -10.80
N ARG A 67 -1.99 -9.42 -11.13
CA ARG A 67 -2.73 -8.20 -10.74
C ARG A 67 -4.16 -8.23 -11.28
N LEU A 68 -4.36 -8.71 -12.50
CA LEU A 68 -5.67 -8.83 -13.13
C LEU A 68 -6.50 -9.96 -12.52
N TYR A 69 -5.86 -11.08 -12.18
CA TYR A 69 -6.52 -12.19 -11.49
C TYR A 69 -7.10 -11.74 -10.14
N TRP A 70 -6.25 -11.18 -9.27
CA TRP A 70 -6.66 -10.75 -7.93
C TRP A 70 -7.64 -9.57 -7.98
N ALA A 71 -7.46 -8.62 -8.89
CA ALA A 71 -8.42 -7.54 -9.09
C ALA A 71 -9.81 -8.07 -9.49
N ARG A 72 -9.90 -8.99 -10.47
CA ARG A 72 -11.17 -9.62 -10.83
C ARG A 72 -11.77 -10.40 -9.67
N ARG A 73 -10.95 -11.12 -8.91
CA ARG A 73 -11.41 -11.94 -7.78
C ARG A 73 -12.09 -11.11 -6.70
N PHE A 74 -11.53 -9.94 -6.39
CA PHE A 74 -12.05 -9.05 -5.35
C PHE A 74 -12.92 -7.89 -5.88
N GLY A 75 -13.25 -7.89 -7.17
CA GLY A 75 -14.09 -6.84 -7.78
C GLY A 75 -13.43 -5.45 -7.78
N ILE A 76 -12.10 -5.38 -7.78
CA ILE A 76 -11.34 -4.13 -7.69
C ILE A 76 -11.07 -3.59 -9.10
N PRO A 77 -11.38 -2.30 -9.39
CA PRO A 77 -11.07 -1.70 -10.69
C PRO A 77 -9.58 -1.76 -11.00
N MET A 78 -9.22 -2.19 -12.21
CA MET A 78 -7.82 -2.34 -12.64
C MET A 78 -7.73 -2.14 -14.15
N SER A 79 -6.76 -1.36 -14.61
CA SER A 79 -6.51 -1.13 -16.03
C SER A 79 -6.16 -2.44 -16.72
N GLN A 80 -6.71 -2.68 -17.92
CA GLN A 80 -6.38 -3.91 -18.66
C GLN A 80 -4.91 -3.94 -19.08
N PRO A 81 -4.36 -2.93 -19.80
CA PRO A 81 -2.91 -2.85 -19.97
C PRO A 81 -2.24 -2.49 -18.65
N ILE A 82 -1.02 -2.97 -18.47
CA ILE A 82 -0.17 -2.47 -17.38
C ILE A 82 0.07 -0.96 -17.61
N PRO A 83 0.03 -0.11 -16.56
CA PRO A 83 0.25 1.32 -16.73
C PRO A 83 1.58 1.59 -17.44
N ASN A 84 1.55 2.47 -18.44
CA ASN A 84 2.75 2.82 -19.19
C ASN A 84 3.78 3.49 -18.25
N GLY A 85 5.03 3.06 -18.27
CA GLY A 85 6.06 3.57 -17.35
C GLY A 85 6.15 2.83 -16.01
N PHE A 86 5.36 1.77 -15.79
CA PHE A 86 5.60 0.84 -14.69
C PHE A 86 6.82 -0.08 -14.98
N PRO A 87 7.70 -0.36 -14.00
CA PRO A 87 7.73 0.23 -12.65
C PRO A 87 8.23 1.67 -12.65
N ALA A 88 7.58 2.51 -11.84
CA ALA A 88 7.89 3.94 -11.73
C ALA A 88 8.51 4.29 -10.38
N SER A 89 9.28 5.38 -10.36
CA SER A 89 9.82 5.92 -9.09
C SER A 89 8.75 6.73 -8.36
N THR A 90 8.35 6.27 -7.18
CA THR A 90 7.32 6.90 -6.35
C THR A 90 7.88 7.63 -5.12
N VAL A 91 9.20 7.76 -4.99
CA VAL A 91 9.85 8.30 -3.77
C VAL A 91 9.26 9.64 -3.34
N HIS A 92 9.08 10.60 -4.26
CA HIS A 92 8.53 11.91 -3.91
C HIS A 92 7.07 11.80 -3.43
N LEU A 93 6.23 11.07 -4.16
CA LEU A 93 4.84 10.82 -3.77
C LEU A 93 4.75 10.10 -2.42
N GLN A 94 5.61 9.11 -2.18
CA GLN A 94 5.65 8.34 -0.94
C GLN A 94 6.12 9.17 0.25
N THR A 95 7.09 10.09 0.05
CA THR A 95 7.49 11.08 1.06
C THR A 95 6.32 12.00 1.39
N ALA A 96 5.60 12.50 0.37
CA ALA A 96 4.41 13.34 0.59
C ALA A 96 3.31 12.58 1.35
N LEU A 97 3.04 11.32 1.01
CA LEU A 97 2.10 10.47 1.74
C LEU A 97 2.56 10.19 3.18
N ALA A 98 3.86 10.00 3.43
CA ALA A 98 4.39 9.84 4.78
C ALA A 98 4.19 11.10 5.63
N LEU A 99 4.32 12.30 5.04
CA LEU A 99 3.98 13.56 5.69
C LEU A 99 2.48 13.67 5.98
N VAL A 100 1.61 13.25 5.06
CA VAL A 100 0.15 13.17 5.30
C VAL A 100 -0.13 12.22 6.47
N ALA A 101 0.47 11.02 6.47
CA ALA A 101 0.31 10.03 7.53
C ALA A 101 0.69 10.58 8.91
N ARG A 102 1.73 11.42 8.97
CA ARG A 102 2.20 12.04 10.22
C ARG A 102 1.35 13.22 10.66
N ASN A 103 0.97 14.10 9.73
CA ASN A 103 0.42 15.41 10.05
C ASN A 103 -1.13 15.44 9.96
N SER A 104 -1.73 14.54 9.19
CA SER A 104 -3.18 14.47 8.90
C SER A 104 -3.60 13.02 8.61
N PRO A 105 -3.40 12.09 9.57
CA PRO A 105 -3.58 10.64 9.37
C PRO A 105 -4.97 10.27 8.84
N GLU A 106 -6.01 10.99 9.25
CA GLU A 106 -7.40 10.80 8.81
C GLU A 106 -7.62 11.07 7.32
N LYS A 107 -6.70 11.82 6.68
CA LYS A 107 -6.75 12.16 5.25
C LYS A 107 -5.95 11.20 4.38
N LEU A 108 -5.12 10.35 4.97
CA LEU A 108 -4.24 9.46 4.23
C LEU A 108 -5.04 8.50 3.33
N VAL A 109 -6.01 7.78 3.89
CA VAL A 109 -6.81 6.78 3.16
C VAL A 109 -7.54 7.38 1.95
N PRO A 110 -8.33 8.46 2.07
CA PRO A 110 -9.02 9.03 0.90
C PRO A 110 -8.05 9.58 -0.16
N ILE A 111 -6.91 10.17 0.23
CA ILE A 111 -5.88 10.62 -0.73
C ILE A 111 -5.26 9.41 -1.45
N THR A 112 -4.81 8.41 -0.70
CA THR A 112 -4.21 7.19 -1.24
C THR A 112 -5.16 6.49 -2.21
N GLU A 113 -6.46 6.42 -1.90
CA GLU A 113 -7.45 5.85 -2.81
C GLU A 113 -7.52 6.58 -4.16
N LYS A 114 -7.53 7.92 -4.17
CA LYS A 114 -7.55 8.72 -5.41
C LYS A 114 -6.31 8.48 -6.26
N LEU A 115 -5.14 8.44 -5.62
CA LEU A 115 -3.86 8.18 -6.28
C LEU A 115 -3.84 6.78 -6.90
N TYR A 116 -4.22 5.78 -6.12
CA TYR A 116 -4.28 4.40 -6.56
C TYR A 116 -5.29 4.17 -7.68
N HIS A 117 -6.48 4.76 -7.57
CA HIS A 117 -7.48 4.71 -8.62
C HIS A 117 -6.94 5.31 -9.93
N THR A 118 -6.23 6.43 -9.86
CA THR A 118 -5.65 7.06 -11.06
C THR A 118 -4.52 6.22 -11.64
N PHE A 119 -3.59 5.74 -10.81
CA PHE A 119 -2.46 4.93 -11.25
C PHE A 119 -2.89 3.58 -11.82
N TRP A 120 -3.69 2.82 -11.07
CA TRP A 120 -3.98 1.41 -11.38
C TRP A 120 -5.33 1.17 -12.02
N ALA A 121 -6.38 1.90 -11.66
CA ALA A 121 -7.69 1.70 -12.32
C ALA A 121 -7.74 2.38 -13.68
N LYS A 122 -7.25 3.64 -13.77
CA LYS A 122 -7.19 4.41 -15.02
C LYS A 122 -5.92 4.12 -15.84
N GLY A 123 -4.87 3.57 -15.23
CA GLY A 123 -3.62 3.28 -15.91
C GLY A 123 -2.75 4.51 -16.18
N ASP A 124 -2.96 5.60 -15.42
CA ASP A 124 -2.28 6.87 -15.61
C ASP A 124 -1.19 7.06 -14.55
N THR A 125 0.05 6.79 -14.95
CA THR A 125 1.22 6.94 -14.07
C THR A 125 1.64 8.40 -13.88
N SER A 126 1.10 9.35 -14.65
CA SER A 126 1.47 10.77 -14.52
C SER A 126 1.11 11.32 -13.13
N ILE A 127 0.16 10.66 -12.44
CA ILE A 127 -0.24 10.99 -11.08
C ILE A 127 0.92 10.96 -10.08
N ILE A 128 2.04 10.30 -10.37
CA ILE A 128 3.21 10.31 -9.48
C ILE A 128 4.04 11.60 -9.56
N HIS A 129 3.76 12.47 -10.52
CA HIS A 129 4.44 13.75 -10.64
C HIS A 129 3.81 14.81 -9.74
N PRO A 130 4.61 15.69 -9.09
CA PRO A 130 4.12 16.66 -8.11
C PRO A 130 3.00 17.56 -8.59
N GLU A 131 3.05 17.98 -9.85
CA GLU A 131 2.03 18.79 -10.50
C GLU A 131 0.67 18.06 -10.62
N MET A 132 0.67 16.73 -10.60
CA MET A 132 -0.53 15.90 -10.73
C MET A 132 -1.04 15.43 -9.36
N PHE A 133 -0.20 14.86 -8.49
CA PHE A 133 -0.70 14.38 -7.19
C PHE A 133 -1.11 15.51 -6.24
N SER A 134 -0.61 16.73 -6.42
CA SER A 134 -1.06 17.90 -5.65
C SER A 134 -2.59 18.03 -5.64
N SER A 135 -3.23 17.79 -6.78
CA SER A 135 -4.69 17.85 -6.91
C SER A 135 -5.42 16.83 -6.02
N ALA A 136 -4.85 15.64 -5.82
CA ALA A 136 -5.43 14.64 -4.92
C ALA A 136 -5.36 15.11 -3.45
N PHE A 137 -4.28 15.80 -3.08
CA PHE A 137 -4.06 16.31 -1.73
C PHE A 137 -4.96 17.52 -1.47
N GLU A 138 -4.99 18.49 -2.39
CA GLU A 138 -5.83 19.70 -2.32
C GLU A 138 -7.33 19.38 -2.28
N SER A 139 -7.75 18.22 -2.81
CA SER A 139 -9.15 17.80 -2.76
C SER A 139 -9.59 17.24 -1.41
N GLU A 140 -8.67 16.96 -0.48
CA GLU A 140 -8.94 16.33 0.82
C GLU A 140 -8.43 17.15 2.01
N LEU A 141 -7.41 17.98 1.79
CA LEU A 141 -6.74 18.82 2.77
C LEU A 141 -7.08 20.29 2.55
N ASP A 142 -6.98 21.07 3.63
CA ASP A 142 -6.99 22.53 3.52
C ASP A 142 -5.85 22.99 2.60
N GLY A 143 -6.11 24.00 1.76
CA GLY A 143 -5.17 24.43 0.72
C GLY A 143 -3.78 24.82 1.25
N ASP A 144 -3.70 25.43 2.43
CA ASP A 144 -2.42 25.78 3.06
C ASP A 144 -1.68 24.54 3.60
N VAL A 145 -2.42 23.55 4.11
CA VAL A 145 -1.85 22.27 4.58
C VAL A 145 -1.32 21.47 3.38
N ALA A 146 -2.09 21.36 2.30
CA ALA A 146 -1.67 20.70 1.07
C ALA A 146 -0.39 21.33 0.51
N LYS A 147 -0.35 22.67 0.37
CA LYS A 147 0.85 23.40 -0.09
C LYS A 147 2.05 23.19 0.82
N LYS A 148 1.85 23.18 2.14
CA LYS A 148 2.93 22.92 3.10
C LYS A 148 3.51 21.51 2.91
N ILE A 149 2.67 20.49 2.84
CA ILE A 149 3.09 19.10 2.62
C ILE A 149 3.84 18.97 1.29
N LEU A 150 3.33 19.57 0.21
CA LEU A 150 4.00 19.54 -1.10
C LEU A 150 5.37 20.20 -1.05
N ARG A 151 5.50 21.35 -0.38
CA ARG A 151 6.79 22.03 -0.20
C ARG A 151 7.76 21.17 0.59
N GLU A 152 7.34 20.68 1.76
CA GLU A 152 8.17 19.85 2.64
C GLU A 152 8.55 18.52 1.98
N SER A 153 7.69 17.93 1.14
CA SER A 153 7.97 16.65 0.50
C SER A 153 9.16 16.68 -0.48
N SER A 154 9.55 17.87 -0.93
CA SER A 154 10.73 18.10 -1.77
C SER A 154 12.01 18.29 -0.94
N ASP A 155 11.89 18.49 0.37
CA ASP A 155 13.03 18.68 1.27
C ASP A 155 13.67 17.32 1.60
N PRO A 156 15.01 17.18 1.55
CA PRO A 156 15.70 15.93 1.89
C PRO A 156 15.37 15.41 3.30
N GLU A 157 15.12 16.32 4.25
CA GLU A 157 14.73 15.99 5.63
C GLU A 157 13.39 15.28 5.71
N ALA A 158 12.45 15.54 4.80
CA ALA A 158 11.17 14.83 4.78
C ALA A 158 11.34 13.36 4.37
N LYS A 159 12.35 13.04 3.56
CA LYS A 159 12.67 11.66 3.18
C LYS A 159 13.04 10.81 4.39
N VAL A 160 13.55 11.41 5.48
CA VAL A 160 13.86 10.69 6.72
C VAL A 160 12.64 9.94 7.26
N ILE A 161 11.45 10.53 7.18
CA ILE A 161 10.20 9.89 7.63
C ILE A 161 9.88 8.64 6.80
N LEU A 162 10.05 8.74 5.47
CA LEU A 162 9.86 7.62 4.57
C LEU A 162 10.89 6.51 4.84
N ASP A 163 12.13 6.90 5.15
CA ASP A 163 13.23 5.98 5.45
C ASP A 163 13.02 5.27 6.78
N GLU A 164 12.54 5.97 7.80
CA GLU A 164 12.14 5.38 9.09
C GLU A 164 11.00 4.37 8.92
N ASN A 165 9.95 4.72 8.18
CA ASN A 165 8.85 3.80 7.86
C ASN A 165 9.37 2.56 7.13
N THR A 166 10.25 2.76 6.15
CA THR A 166 10.82 1.68 5.33
C THR A 166 11.72 0.77 6.15
N ARG A 167 12.55 1.33 7.02
CA ARG A 167 13.39 0.57 7.97
C ARG A 167 12.55 -0.19 8.99
N ARG A 168 11.43 0.40 9.45
CA ARG A 168 10.48 -0.27 10.34
C ARG A 168 9.90 -1.52 9.67
N ALA A 169 9.42 -1.41 8.43
CA ALA A 169 8.93 -2.55 7.66
C ALA A 169 10.03 -3.61 7.44
N PHE A 170 11.24 -3.19 7.06
CA PHE A 170 12.36 -4.11 6.90
C PHE A 170 12.71 -4.84 8.20
N ALA A 171 12.74 -4.12 9.33
CA ALA A 171 13.03 -4.69 10.64
C ALA A 171 11.96 -5.68 11.11
N SER A 172 10.71 -5.55 10.65
CA SER A 172 9.66 -6.54 10.89
C SER A 172 9.67 -7.73 9.91
N GLY A 173 10.58 -7.73 8.93
CA GLY A 173 10.81 -8.84 8.01
C GLY A 173 10.43 -8.57 6.57
N ALA A 174 9.97 -7.36 6.23
CA ALA A 174 9.54 -7.04 4.88
C ALA A 174 10.68 -7.17 3.86
N PHE A 175 10.44 -7.96 2.82
CA PHE A 175 11.30 -8.12 1.65
C PHE A 175 10.60 -7.77 0.32
N GLY A 176 9.35 -7.33 0.41
CA GLY A 176 8.50 -6.92 -0.68
C GLY A 176 7.19 -6.35 -0.15
N LEU A 177 6.30 -5.95 -1.05
CA LEU A 177 5.02 -5.35 -0.68
C LEU A 177 3.83 -6.02 -1.39
N PRO A 178 2.62 -5.95 -0.82
CA PRO A 178 2.31 -5.39 0.50
C PRO A 178 2.88 -6.23 1.64
N TRP A 179 3.15 -5.58 2.77
CA TRP A 179 3.54 -6.24 4.01
C TRP A 179 2.58 -5.84 5.13
N PHE A 180 2.24 -6.79 5.99
CA PHE A 180 1.31 -6.60 7.10
C PHE A 180 1.99 -7.04 8.40
N ASP A 181 2.08 -6.14 9.37
CA ASP A 181 2.37 -6.53 10.75
C ASP A 181 1.02 -6.61 11.50
N CYS A 182 0.69 -7.80 11.98
CA CYS A 182 -0.60 -8.12 12.55
C CYS A 182 -0.46 -8.39 14.04
N THR A 183 -1.38 -7.87 14.86
CA THR A 183 -1.47 -8.18 16.30
C THR A 183 -2.85 -8.74 16.61
N ASN A 184 -2.92 -9.96 17.14
CA ASN A 184 -4.18 -10.60 17.47
C ASN A 184 -4.74 -10.09 18.81
N ALA A 185 -5.94 -10.55 19.19
CA ALA A 185 -6.60 -10.13 20.44
C ALA A 185 -5.91 -10.63 21.73
N GLU A 186 -4.97 -11.57 21.62
CA GLU A 186 -4.15 -12.13 22.70
C GLU A 186 -2.82 -11.39 22.87
N GLY A 187 -2.47 -10.51 21.91
CA GLY A 187 -1.25 -9.71 21.93
C GLY A 187 -0.08 -10.31 21.15
N ASP A 188 -0.27 -11.47 20.50
CA ASP A 188 0.76 -12.06 19.64
C ASP A 188 0.88 -11.27 18.34
N THR A 189 2.10 -11.22 17.79
CA THR A 189 2.42 -10.46 16.58
C THR A 189 3.00 -11.35 15.49
N GLU A 190 2.48 -11.25 14.26
CA GLU A 190 3.01 -11.94 13.07
C GLU A 190 3.09 -11.01 11.85
N GLY A 191 4.11 -11.23 11.02
CA GLY A 191 4.30 -10.54 9.75
C GLY A 191 3.82 -11.39 8.57
N HIS A 192 3.11 -10.79 7.62
CA HIS A 192 2.62 -11.46 6.41
C HIS A 192 2.96 -10.66 5.16
N TRP A 193 3.26 -11.35 4.06
CA TRP A 193 3.61 -10.75 2.78
C TRP A 193 2.62 -11.13 1.68
N GLY A 194 2.16 -10.16 0.89
CA GLY A 194 1.40 -10.41 -0.32
C GLY A 194 -0.12 -10.44 -0.12
N VAL A 195 -0.85 -10.10 -1.18
CA VAL A 195 -2.32 -10.11 -1.19
C VAL A 195 -2.89 -11.54 -1.10
N ASP A 196 -2.11 -12.51 -1.56
CA ASP A 196 -2.39 -13.94 -1.51
C ASP A 196 -2.25 -14.55 -0.10
N HIS A 197 -1.71 -13.80 0.87
CA HIS A 197 -1.63 -14.19 2.27
C HIS A 197 -2.70 -13.54 3.15
N LEU A 198 -3.66 -12.80 2.57
CA LEU A 198 -4.75 -12.20 3.35
C LEU A 198 -5.64 -13.25 4.04
N GLY A 199 -5.69 -14.50 3.53
CA GLY A 199 -6.32 -15.61 4.22
C GLY A 199 -5.59 -16.00 5.51
N CYS A 200 -4.25 -16.03 5.46
CA CYS A 200 -3.41 -16.24 6.64
C CYS A 200 -3.58 -15.11 7.67
N VAL A 201 -3.61 -13.85 7.21
CA VAL A 201 -3.89 -12.68 8.06
C VAL A 201 -5.24 -12.84 8.77
N ALA A 202 -6.30 -13.16 8.01
CA ALA A 202 -7.63 -13.34 8.57
C ALA A 202 -7.68 -14.49 9.57
N ASN A 203 -7.01 -15.61 9.28
CA ASN A 203 -6.91 -16.75 10.18
C ASN A 203 -6.15 -16.41 11.48
N PHE A 204 -4.98 -15.78 11.39
CA PHE A 204 -4.19 -15.36 12.54
C PHE A 204 -4.97 -14.40 13.45
N LEU A 205 -5.70 -13.45 12.86
CA LEU A 205 -6.54 -12.48 13.58
C LEU A 205 -7.91 -13.04 13.99
N ARG A 206 -8.21 -14.31 13.70
CA ARG A 206 -9.48 -15.00 13.97
C ARG A 206 -10.71 -14.27 13.41
N LEU A 207 -10.60 -13.77 12.18
CA LEU A 207 -11.66 -13.07 11.45
C LEU A 207 -12.55 -14.07 10.71
N ASP A 208 -13.85 -13.76 10.61
CA ASP A 208 -14.78 -14.55 9.81
C ASP A 208 -14.62 -14.18 8.33
N THR A 209 -14.12 -15.11 7.52
CA THR A 209 -13.93 -14.93 6.08
C THR A 209 -15.17 -15.32 5.27
N ASN A 210 -16.19 -15.96 5.87
CA ASN A 210 -17.39 -16.38 5.14
C ASN A 210 -18.27 -15.21 4.68
N VAL A 211 -18.09 -14.04 5.30
CA VAL A 211 -18.77 -12.80 4.92
C VAL A 211 -18.31 -12.24 3.57
N ASP A 212 -17.19 -12.74 3.04
CA ASP A 212 -16.65 -12.34 1.74
C ASP A 212 -16.28 -13.58 0.91
N PRO A 213 -17.13 -13.99 -0.06
CA PRO A 213 -16.89 -15.17 -0.88
C PRO A 213 -15.57 -15.13 -1.68
N SER A 214 -14.94 -13.96 -1.83
CA SER A 214 -13.66 -13.81 -2.52
C SER A 214 -12.50 -14.46 -1.75
N PHE A 215 -12.62 -14.65 -0.43
CA PHE A 215 -11.61 -15.30 0.41
C PHE A 215 -11.50 -16.81 0.24
N LYS A 216 -12.46 -17.48 -0.42
CA LYS A 216 -12.43 -18.95 -0.60
C LYS A 216 -11.19 -19.50 -1.33
N VAL A 217 -10.44 -18.67 -2.05
CA VAL A 217 -9.22 -19.07 -2.75
C VAL A 217 -7.96 -18.88 -1.89
N LEU A 218 -8.12 -18.29 -0.71
CA LEU A 218 -7.08 -17.99 0.26
C LEU A 218 -7.12 -18.93 1.49
N LEU A 219 -8.03 -19.89 1.50
CA LEU A 219 -8.26 -20.90 2.55
C LEU A 219 -7.94 -22.28 2.00
#